data_AF-A0A4R3NLW7-F1
#
_entry.id   AF-A0A4R3NLW7-F1
#
_cell.length_a   1.000
_cell.length_b   1.000
_cell.length_c   1.000
_cell.angle_alpha   90.00
_cell.angle_beta   90.00
_cell.angle_gamma   90.00
#
_symmetry.space_group_name_H-M   'P 1'
#
loop_
_entity.id
_entity.type
_entity.pdbx_description
1 polymer ?
#
loop_
_entity_poly.entity_id
_entity_poly.type
_entity_poly.pdbx_seq_one_letter_code
_entity_poly.pdbx_strand_id
1 'polypeptide(L)' 'MRGQPNFFDTDELYAQLSAVGDPLEKLNAIIPRVVFEKSLTKALKRSDGSKGVRPPYPAIMMFMILMLQTLYNLSDN' A
#
# COMPACT_ATOMS: atom_id res chain seq x y z
N MET A 1 -19.84 23.30 -8.05
CA MET A 1 -18.48 23.48 -7.52
C MET A 1 -18.15 22.22 -6.72
N ARG A 2 -17.27 21.34 -7.21
CA ARG A 2 -16.89 20.13 -6.47
C ARG A 2 -15.85 20.55 -5.44
N GLY A 3 -16.24 20.53 -4.17
CA GLY A 3 -15.37 20.89 -3.05
C GLY A 3 -14.14 20.00 -3.03
N GLN A 4 -12.97 20.61 -2.86
CA GLN A 4 -11.79 19.87 -2.46
C GLN A 4 -12.11 19.16 -1.14
N PRO A 5 -11.81 17.85 -0.99
CA PRO A 5 -11.99 17.19 0.29
C PRO A 5 -11.16 17.95 1.33
N ASN A 6 -11.82 18.43 2.37
CA ASN A 6 -11.14 19.10 3.46
C ASN A 6 -10.28 18.04 4.20
N PHE A 7 -9.16 18.45 4.78
CA PHE A 7 -8.22 17.53 5.45
C PHE A 7 -8.89 16.65 6.53
N PHE A 8 -10.03 17.12 7.07
CA PHE A 8 -10.83 16.51 8.12
C PHE A 8 -11.94 15.56 7.65
N ASP A 9 -12.22 15.48 6.34
CA ASP A 9 -13.18 14.50 5.80
C ASP A 9 -12.52 13.13 5.53
N THR A 10 -11.23 13.01 5.84
CA THR A 10 -10.46 11.80 5.58
C THR A 10 -10.92 10.63 6.45
N ASP A 11 -11.22 10.86 7.73
CA ASP A 11 -11.72 9.83 8.63
C ASP A 11 -13.10 9.31 8.18
N GLU A 12 -13.98 10.20 7.72
CA GLU A 12 -15.28 9.81 7.19
C GLU A 12 -15.15 9.03 5.87
N LEU A 13 -14.22 9.44 5.00
CA LEU A 13 -13.88 8.70 3.79
C LEU A 13 -13.28 7.33 4.10
N TYR A 14 -12.37 7.22 5.06
CA TYR A 14 -11.79 5.94 5.49
C TYR A 14 -12.85 5.03 6.09
N ALA A 15 -13.78 5.57 6.90
CA ALA A 15 -14.89 4.81 7.45
C ALA A 15 -15.83 4.28 6.35
N GLN A 16 -16.14 5.12 5.34
CA GLN A 16 -16.91 4.69 4.18
C GLN A 16 -16.17 3.64 3.35
N LEU A 17 -14.85 3.80 3.16
CA LEU A 17 -14.01 2.87 2.40
C LEU A 17 -13.91 1.51 3.11
N SER A 18 -13.73 1.51 4.43
CA SER A 18 -13.74 0.30 5.26
C SER A 18 -15.12 -0.37 5.25
N ALA A 19 -16.22 0.41 5.26
CA ALA A 19 -17.58 -0.13 5.15
C ALA A 19 -17.85 -0.84 3.81
N VAL A 20 -17.23 -0.38 2.72
CA VAL A 20 -17.28 -1.04 1.39
C VAL A 20 -16.35 -2.28 1.35
N GLY A 21 -15.48 -2.42 2.35
CA GLY A 21 -14.57 -3.55 2.52
C GLY A 21 -13.28 -3.32 1.77
N ASP A 22 -12.46 -2.41 2.30
CA ASP A 22 -11.16 -2.01 1.76
C ASP A 22 -10.31 -3.26 1.41
N PRO A 23 -9.93 -3.43 0.13
CA PRO A 23 -9.06 -4.50 -0.31
C PRO A 23 -7.73 -4.54 0.45
N LEU A 24 -7.18 -3.39 0.89
CA LEU A 24 -5.97 -3.33 1.70
C LEU A 24 -6.18 -3.89 3.10
N GLU A 25 -7.31 -3.63 3.74
CA GLU A 25 -7.63 -4.19 5.05
C GLU A 25 -7.75 -5.72 4.97
N LYS A 26 -8.41 -6.23 3.92
CA LYS A 26 -8.51 -7.67 3.66
C LYS A 26 -7.14 -8.30 3.42
N LEU A 27 -6.29 -7.65 2.61
CA LEU A 27 -4.92 -8.11 2.37
C LEU A 27 -4.08 -8.06 3.64
N ASN A 28 -4.21 -7.02 4.48
CA ASN A 28 -3.52 -6.94 5.77
C ASN A 28 -3.93 -8.05 6.74
N ALA A 29 -5.21 -8.47 6.73
CA ALA A 29 -5.68 -9.58 7.54
C ALA A 29 -5.12 -10.94 7.07
N ILE A 30 -4.97 -11.12 5.75
CA ILE A 30 -4.53 -12.40 5.15
C ILE A 30 -2.99 -12.52 5.10
N ILE A 31 -2.29 -11.40 4.93
CA ILE A 31 -0.84 -11.37 4.75
C ILE A 31 -0.18 -11.08 6.11
N PRO A 32 0.31 -12.10 6.85
CA PRO A 32 1.05 -11.87 8.08
C PRO A 32 2.34 -11.11 7.77
N ARG A 33 2.35 -9.82 8.11
CA ARG A 33 3.40 -8.86 7.77
C ARG A 33 4.81 -9.33 8.15
N VAL A 34 4.95 -9.94 9.32
CA VAL A 34 6.23 -10.42 9.87
C VAL A 34 6.88 -11.52 9.01
N VAL A 35 6.05 -12.37 8.38
CA VAL A 35 6.54 -13.50 7.56
C VAL A 35 7.07 -13.00 6.22
N PHE A 36 6.32 -12.09 5.60
CA PHE A 36 6.68 -11.54 4.29
C PHE A 36 7.82 -10.55 4.39
N GLU A 37 7.94 -9.77 5.46
CA GLU A 37 9.03 -8.80 5.61
C GLU A 37 10.42 -9.44 5.56
N LYS A 38 10.63 -10.54 6.29
CA LYS A 38 11.91 -11.28 6.25
C LYS A 38 12.18 -11.87 4.87
N SER A 39 11.15 -12.49 4.28
CA SER A 39 11.25 -13.14 2.97
C SER A 39 11.54 -12.14 1.86
N LEU A 40 10.81 -11.01 1.84
CA LEU A 40 10.98 -9.92 0.89
C LEU A 40 12.33 -9.21 1.06
N THR A 41 12.77 -8.98 2.30
CA THR A 41 14.08 -8.36 2.55
C THR A 41 15.21 -9.25 2.03
N LYS A 42 15.13 -10.56 2.24
CA LYS A 42 16.11 -11.54 1.71
C LYS A 42 16.09 -11.62 0.18
N ALA A 43 14.89 -11.58 -0.42
CA ALA A 43 14.72 -11.73 -1.87
C ALA A 43 15.10 -10.45 -2.65
N LEU A 44 14.70 -9.27 -2.15
CA LEU A 44 14.84 -8.02 -2.90
C LEU A 44 16.25 -7.42 -2.83
N LYS A 45 17.05 -7.73 -1.80
CA LYS A 45 18.41 -7.20 -1.59
C LYS A 45 18.56 -5.73 -2.01
N ARG A 46 17.60 -4.88 -1.59
CA ARG A 46 17.57 -3.47 -2.01
C ARG A 46 18.84 -2.77 -1.56
N SER A 47 19.39 -1.90 -2.43
CA SER A 47 20.48 -1.02 -2.05
C SER A 47 20.02 -0.05 -0.96
N ASP A 48 21.01 0.49 -0.26
CA ASP A 48 20.94 1.48 0.82
C ASP A 48 20.17 2.78 0.48
N GLY A 49 19.69 2.94 -0.76
CA GLY A 49 18.91 4.10 -1.17
C GLY A 49 19.72 5.40 -1.26
N SER A 50 21.04 5.34 -1.06
CA SER A 50 21.95 6.49 -1.00
C SER A 50 22.02 7.32 -2.29
N LYS A 51 21.56 6.75 -3.42
CA LYS A 51 21.51 7.43 -4.72
C LYS A 51 20.15 8.05 -5.05
N GLY A 52 19.13 7.90 -4.20
CA GLY A 52 17.78 8.40 -4.45
C GLY A 52 17.43 9.62 -3.60
N VAL A 53 16.71 10.60 -4.18
CA VAL A 53 16.22 11.79 -3.46
C VAL A 53 14.98 11.47 -2.60
N ARG A 54 14.18 10.48 -3.01
CA ARG A 54 12.99 10.03 -2.29
C ARG A 54 13.24 8.68 -1.61
N PRO A 55 12.97 8.54 -0.30
CA PRO A 55 13.05 7.26 0.38
C PRO A 55 12.17 6.20 -0.34
N PRO A 56 12.68 4.99 -0.58
CA PRO A 56 11.91 3.93 -1.19
C PRO A 56 10.76 3.50 -0.28
N TYR A 57 9.62 3.11 -0.87
CA TYR A 57 8.54 2.49 -0.12
C TYR A 57 9.03 1.22 0.61
N PRO A 58 8.53 0.93 1.82
CA PRO A 58 8.76 -0.34 2.49
C PRO A 58 8.44 -1.51 1.55
N ALA A 59 9.28 -2.54 1.54
CA ALA A 59 9.14 -3.68 0.64
C ALA A 59 7.74 -4.33 0.73
N ILE A 60 7.20 -4.44 1.94
CA ILE A 60 5.88 -5.00 2.19
C ILE A 60 4.76 -4.15 1.58
N MET A 61 4.88 -2.82 1.65
CA MET A 61 3.90 -1.90 1.09
C MET A 61 3.88 -1.97 -0.43
N MET A 62 5.06 -2.01 -1.06
CA MET A 62 5.16 -2.18 -2.51
C MET A 62 4.58 -3.53 -2.97
N PHE A 63 4.82 -4.61 -2.22
CA PHE A 63 4.24 -5.92 -2.51
C PHE A 63 2.71 -5.88 -2.49
N MET A 64 2.10 -5.22 -1.49
CA MET A 64 0.65 -5.06 -1.42
C MET A 64 0.10 -4.22 -2.58
N ILE A 65 0.80 -3.14 -2.97
CA ILE A 65 0.44 -2.32 -4.14
C ILE A 65 0.45 -3.15 -5.42
N LEU A 66 1.48 -3.96 -5.66
CA LEU A 66 1.57 -4.84 -6.82
C LEU A 66 0.48 -5.91 -6.84
N MET A 67 0.13 -6.48 -5.67
CA MET A 67 -0.99 -7.42 -5.55
C MET A 67 -2.30 -6.75 -5.94
N LEU A 68 -2.55 -5.53 -5.45
CA LEU A 68 -3.74 -4.78 -5.84
C LEU A 68 -3.76 -4.42 -7.33
N GLN A 69 -2.64 -3.97 -7.89
CA GLN A 69 -2.53 -3.72 -9.32
C GLN A 69 -2.88 -4.96 -10.13
N THR A 70 -2.42 -6.14 -9.70
CA THR A 70 -2.74 -7.41 -10.35
C THR A 70 -4.21 -7.80 -10.18
N LEU A 71 -4.78 -7.66 -8.97
CA LEU A 71 -6.16 -8.04 -8.67
C LEU A 71 -7.20 -7.16 -9.38
N TYR A 72 -6.89 -5.87 -9.53
CA TYR A 72 -7.79 -4.88 -10.14
C TYR A 72 -7.36 -4.48 -11.56
N ASN A 73 -6.35 -5.14 -12.11
CA ASN A 73 -5.77 -4.86 -13.43
C ASN A 73 -5.42 -3.37 -13.63
N LEU A 74 -4.88 -2.74 -12.57
CA LEU A 74 -4.51 -1.33 -12.57
C LEU A 74 -3.13 -1.17 -13.19
N SER A 75 -3.02 -0.23 -14.13
CA SER A 75 -1.74 0.19 -14.70
C SER A 75 -1.09 1.28 -13.85
N ASP A 76 0.24 1.35 -13.88
CA ASP A 76 1.07 2.33 -13.15
C ASP A 76 1.03 3.77 -13.74
N ASN A 77 -0.03 4.10 -14.49
CA ASN A 77 -0.12 5.30 -15.32
C ASN A 77 -0.96 6.41 -14.69
#